data_AF-A0A7J4TNI6-F1
#
_entry.id   AF-A0A7J4TNI6-F1
#
_cell.length_a   1.000
_cell.length_b   1.000
_cell.length_c   1.000
_cell.angle_alpha   90.00
_cell.angle_beta   90.00
_cell.angle_gamma   90.00
#
_symmetry.space_group_name_H-M   'P 1'
#
loop_
_entity.id
_entity.type
_entity.pdbx_description
1 polymer ?
#
loop_
_entity_poly.entity_id
_entity_poly.type
_entity_poly.pdbx_seq_one_letter_code
_entity_poly.pdbx_strand_id
1 'polypeptide(L)'
;GFQIMMENIHAETYSLLIDTYIKDEKEKDHLFKALETVPSVKRKGDWAMRWLSRKKGSFAERLVAFAAVEGIFFSGSFCAIFWLKKRGLM
;
A
#
# COMPACT_ATOMS: atom_id res chain seq x y z
N GLY A 1 -12.78 0.36 -14.33
CA GLY A 1 -13.58 1.46 -13.77
C GLY A 1 -12.67 2.56 -13.28
N PHE A 2 -13.20 3.72 -12.89
CA PHE A 2 -12.40 4.90 -12.52
C PHE A 2 -11.43 4.63 -11.36
N GLN A 3 -11.86 3.88 -10.34
CA GLN A 3 -11.00 3.49 -9.23
C GLN A 3 -9.74 2.74 -9.67
N ILE A 4 -9.87 1.79 -10.60
CA ILE A 4 -8.71 1.02 -11.13
C ILE A 4 -7.72 1.94 -11.84
N MET A 5 -8.22 2.94 -12.57
CA MET A 5 -7.36 3.92 -13.24
C MET A 5 -6.60 4.77 -12.21
N MET A 6 -7.27 5.24 -11.16
CA MET A 6 -6.63 6.03 -10.10
C MET A 6 -5.58 5.23 -9.32
N GLU A 7 -5.83 3.94 -9.05
CA GLU A 7 -4.82 3.10 -8.39
C GLU A 7 -3.55 2.92 -9.21
N ASN A 8 -3.64 2.91 -10.55
CA ASN A 8 -2.44 2.90 -11.39
C ASN A 8 -1.66 4.22 -11.29
N ILE A 9 -2.35 5.36 -11.20
CA ILE A 9 -1.72 6.67 -10.97
C ILE A 9 -1.05 6.71 -9.59
N HIS A 10 -1.68 6.13 -8.56
CA HIS A 10 -1.07 6.01 -7.23
C HIS A 10 0.22 5.15 -7.29
N ALA A 11 0.18 4.00 -7.98
CA ALA A 11 1.35 3.13 -8.13
C ALA A 11 2.52 3.84 -8.83
N GLU A 12 2.23 4.60 -9.90
CA GLU A 12 3.24 5.43 -10.59
C GLU A 12 3.79 6.51 -9.67
N THR A 13 2.91 7.22 -8.96
CA THR A 13 3.31 8.29 -8.03
C THR A 13 4.27 7.77 -6.96
N TYR A 14 3.95 6.67 -6.29
CA TYR A 14 4.82 6.10 -5.26
C TYR A 14 6.13 5.55 -5.83
N SER A 15 6.10 4.96 -7.03
CA SER A 15 7.31 4.49 -7.71
C SER A 15 8.26 5.65 -8.02
N LEU A 16 7.72 6.77 -8.49
CA LEU A 16 8.50 7.98 -8.75
C LEU A 16 9.10 8.58 -7.48
N LEU A 17 8.36 8.56 -6.36
CA LEU A 17 8.89 9.03 -5.06
C LEU A 17 10.07 8.16 -4.60
N ILE A 18 9.95 6.83 -4.71
CA ILE A 18 11.04 5.90 -4.37
C ILE A 18 12.26 6.16 -5.27
N ASP A 19 12.07 6.26 -6.58
CA ASP A 19 13.16 6.51 -7.53
C ASP A 19 13.85 7.88 -7.31
N THR A 20 13.06 8.88 -6.92
CA THR A 20 13.56 10.23 -6.66
C THR A 20 14.40 10.30 -5.38
N TYR A 21 13.97 9.62 -4.30
CA TYR A 21 14.63 9.74 -2.99
C TYR A 21 15.66 8.66 -2.69
N ILE A 22 15.53 7.45 -3.24
CA ILE A 22 16.42 6.32 -2.99
C ILE A 22 17.39 6.17 -4.17
N LYS A 23 18.67 6.42 -3.92
CA LYS A 23 19.73 6.40 -4.95
C LYS A 23 20.46 5.07 -5.05
N ASP A 24 20.47 4.26 -3.99
CA ASP A 24 21.03 2.91 -4.06
C ASP A 24 20.07 1.97 -4.78
N GLU A 25 20.53 1.40 -5.89
CA GLU A 25 19.77 0.46 -6.70
C GLU A 25 19.43 -0.83 -5.94
N LYS A 26 20.26 -1.26 -4.99
CA LYS A 26 19.96 -2.46 -4.19
C LYS A 26 18.84 -2.21 -3.20
N GLU A 27 18.87 -1.05 -2.53
CA GLU A 27 17.79 -0.64 -1.63
C GLU A 27 16.48 -0.41 -2.40
N LYS A 28 16.57 0.19 -3.59
CA LYS A 28 15.43 0.39 -4.49
C LYS A 28 14.77 -0.93 -4.89
N ASP A 29 15.54 -1.93 -5.35
CA ASP A 29 15.02 -3.26 -5.68
C ASP A 29 14.38 -3.95 -4.46
N HIS A 30 15.00 -3.81 -3.29
CA HIS A 30 14.43 -4.31 -2.04
C HIS A 30 13.06 -3.70 -1.73
N LEU A 31 12.89 -2.38 -1.89
CA LEU A 31 11.62 -1.68 -1.63
C LEU A 31 10.55 -1.98 -2.68
N PHE A 32 10.91 -2.11 -3.96
CA PHE A 32 9.94 -2.52 -4.99
C PHE A 32 9.43 -3.95 -4.79
N LYS A 33 10.22 -4.82 -4.15
CA LYS A 33 9.84 -6.18 -3.77
C LYS A 33 9.30 -6.28 -2.34
N ALA A 34 8.80 -5.19 -1.76
CA ALA A 34 8.38 -5.12 -0.35
C ALA A 34 7.39 -6.20 0.08
N LEU A 35 6.55 -6.73 -0.82
CA LEU A 35 5.65 -7.84 -0.50
C LEU A 35 6.40 -9.11 -0.06
N GLU A 36 7.61 -9.33 -0.58
CA GLU A 36 8.46 -10.47 -0.27
C GLU A 36 9.53 -10.12 0.77
N THR A 37 10.02 -8.88 0.75
CA THR A 37 11.22 -8.45 1.48
C THR A 37 10.92 -7.71 2.79
N VAL A 38 9.75 -7.07 2.92
CA VAL A 38 9.37 -6.27 4.10
C VAL A 38 8.31 -7.01 4.93
N PRO A 39 8.62 -7.47 6.15
CA PRO A 39 7.72 -8.32 6.94
C PRO A 39 6.36 -7.70 7.31
N SER A 40 6.28 -6.38 7.46
CA SER A 40 5.01 -5.69 7.74
C SER A 40 4.10 -5.65 6.50
N VAL A 41 4.67 -5.46 5.32
CA VAL A 41 3.96 -5.47 4.03
C VAL A 41 3.50 -6.88 3.69
N LYS A 42 4.38 -7.88 3.83
CA LYS A 42 4.03 -9.30 3.65
C LYS A 42 2.81 -9.71 4.48
N ARG A 43 2.80 -9.38 5.76
CA ARG A 43 1.67 -9.69 6.66
C ARG A 43 0.36 -9.06 6.21
N LYS A 44 0.38 -7.82 5.72
CA LYS A 44 -0.80 -7.14 5.15
C LYS A 44 -1.26 -7.82 3.85
N GLY A 45 -0.33 -8.19 2.98
CA GLY A 45 -0.61 -8.93 1.75
C GLY A 45 -1.25 -10.29 2.01
N ASP A 46 -0.68 -11.08 2.93
CA ASP A 46 -1.21 -12.39 3.32
C ASP A 46 -2.63 -12.28 3.92
N TRP A 47 -2.89 -11.22 4.70
CA TRP A 47 -4.22 -10.93 5.22
C TRP A 47 -5.19 -10.60 4.07
N ALA A 48 -4.82 -9.71 3.15
CA ALA A 48 -5.66 -9.32 2.02
C ALA A 48 -5.99 -10.52 1.14
N MET A 49 -5.00 -11.37 0.82
CA MET A 49 -5.19 -12.59 0.04
C MET A 49 -6.11 -13.61 0.74
N ARG A 50 -6.09 -13.67 2.07
CA ARG A 50 -6.98 -14.53 2.85
C ARG A 50 -8.44 -14.11 2.73
N TRP A 51 -8.72 -12.82 2.87
CA TRP A 51 -10.09 -12.30 3.01
C TRP A 51 -10.73 -11.87 1.70
N LEU A 52 -9.94 -11.42 0.72
CA LEU A 52 -10.44 -11.04 -0.60
C LEU A 52 -10.61 -12.24 -1.55
N SER A 53 -10.15 -13.43 -1.15
CA SER A 53 -10.32 -14.63 -1.96
C SER A 53 -11.79 -15.00 -2.14
N ARG A 54 -12.23 -15.10 -3.41
CA ARG A 54 -13.59 -15.52 -3.75
C ARG A 54 -13.97 -16.90 -3.19
N LYS A 55 -12.98 -17.76 -3.00
CA LYS A 55 -13.17 -19.13 -2.49
C LYS A 55 -13.47 -19.19 -0.99
N LYS A 56 -13.21 -18.10 -0.23
CA LYS A 56 -13.20 -18.13 1.24
C LYS A 56 -14.28 -17.29 1.92
N GLY A 57 -14.78 -16.23 1.27
CA GLY A 57 -15.77 -15.33 1.88
C GLY A 57 -16.92 -14.99 0.94
N SER A 58 -18.05 -14.62 1.52
CA SER A 58 -19.18 -13.97 0.84
C SER A 58 -18.78 -12.64 0.22
N PHE A 59 -19.64 -12.09 -0.64
CA PHE A 59 -19.40 -10.75 -1.18
C PHE A 59 -19.32 -9.67 -0.08
N ALA A 60 -20.18 -9.76 0.94
CA ALA A 60 -20.20 -8.81 2.04
C ALA A 60 -18.90 -8.83 2.87
N GLU A 61 -18.38 -10.01 3.20
CA GLU A 61 -17.10 -10.15 3.91
C GLU A 61 -15.94 -9.57 3.09
N ARG A 62 -15.92 -9.83 1.77
CA ARG A 62 -14.90 -9.26 0.88
C ARG A 62 -15.03 -7.74 0.78
N LEU A 63 -16.25 -7.20 0.78
CA LEU A 63 -16.48 -5.76 0.70
C LEU A 63 -15.99 -5.05 1.98
N VAL A 64 -16.27 -5.62 3.15
CA VAL A 64 -15.75 -5.10 4.43
C VAL A 64 -14.23 -5.24 4.48
N ALA A 65 -13.68 -6.39 4.05
CA ALA A 65 -12.23 -6.58 3.99
C ALA A 65 -11.56 -5.58 3.05
N PHE A 66 -12.18 -5.30 1.89
CA PHE A 66 -11.71 -4.30 0.94
C PHE A 66 -11.71 -2.90 1.56
N ALA A 67 -12.80 -2.51 2.24
CA ALA A 67 -12.87 -1.23 2.94
C ALA A 67 -11.80 -1.11 4.05
N ALA A 68 -11.44 -2.20 4.73
CA ALA A 68 -10.36 -2.21 5.72
C ALA A 68 -8.97 -2.06 5.07
N VAL A 69 -8.74 -2.66 3.89
CA VAL A 69 -7.49 -2.45 3.13
C VAL A 69 -7.34 -0.98 2.75
N GLU A 70 -8.37 -0.37 2.17
CA GLU A 70 -8.32 1.02 1.72
C GLU A 70 -8.29 2.02 2.88
N GLY A 71 -9.16 1.83 3.88
CA GLY A 71 -9.41 2.82 4.93
C GLY A 71 -8.57 2.66 6.20
N ILE A 72 -8.17 1.43 6.56
CA ILE A 72 -7.47 1.16 7.83
C ILE A 72 -6.00 0.88 7.59
N PHE A 73 -5.64 0.02 6.63
CA PHE A 73 -4.26 -0.44 6.48
C PHE A 73 -3.26 0.67 6.14
N PHE A 74 -3.70 1.76 5.49
CA PHE A 74 -2.86 2.90 5.14
C PHE A 74 -3.08 4.15 6.01
N SER A 75 -4.11 4.15 6.87
CA SER A 75 -4.46 5.32 7.71
C SER A 75 -3.27 5.85 8.53
N GLY A 76 -2.52 4.96 9.17
CA GLY A 76 -1.33 5.33 9.95
C GLY A 76 -0.20 5.93 9.10
N SER A 77 -0.01 5.42 7.88
CA SER A 77 1.00 5.96 6.94
C SER A 77 0.64 7.37 6.50
N PHE A 78 -0.62 7.60 6.12
CA PHE A 78 -1.09 8.95 5.78
C PHE A 78 -0.97 9.90 6.97
N CYS A 79 -1.37 9.48 8.17
CA CYS A 79 -1.21 10.27 9.39
C CYS A 79 0.26 10.70 9.60
N ALA A 80 1.22 9.78 9.43
CA ALA A 80 2.64 10.07 9.56
C ALA A 80 3.15 11.08 8.51
N ILE A 81 2.68 11.00 7.26
CA ILE A 81 3.03 11.97 6.21
C ILE A 81 2.44 13.35 6.54
N PHE A 82 1.18 13.43 6.94
CA PHE A 82 0.57 14.70 7.37
C PHE A 82 1.24 15.31 8.60
N TRP A 83 1.81 14.47 9.47
CA TRP A 83 2.64 14.93 10.58
C TRP A 83 3.94 15.60 10.11
N LEU A 84 4.61 15.07 9.08
CA LEU A 84 5.76 15.72 8.45
C LEU A 84 5.37 17.07 7.85
N LYS A 85 4.27 17.11 7.08
CA LYS A 85 3.69 18.35 6.53
C LYS A 85 3.49 19.42 7.59
N LYS A 86 2.95 19.07 8.77
CA LYS A 86 2.73 20.01 9.88
C LYS A 86 4.03 20.70 10.34
N ARG A 87 5.18 20.07 10.12
CA ARG A 87 6.51 20.57 10.47
C ARG A 87 7.23 21.28 9.33
N GLY A 88 6.59 21.44 8.17
CA GLY A 88 7.21 22.03 6.98
C GLY A 88 8.29 21.14 6.34
N LEU A 89 8.24 19.84 6.61
CA LEU A 89 9.05 18.81 5.97
C LEU A 89 8.14 18.06 5.01
N MET A 90 8.65 17.70 3.82
CA MET A 90 7.98 16.87 2.81
C MET A 90 6.45 16.82 2.92
#